data_AF-A0A3C1YNT4-F1
#
_entry.id   AF-A0A3C1YNT4-F1
#
_cell.length_a   1.000
_cell.length_b   1.000
_cell.length_c   1.000
_cell.angle_alpha   90.00
_cell.angle_beta   90.00
_cell.angle_gamma   90.00
#
_symmetry.space_group_name_H-M   'P 1'
#
loop_
_entity.id
_entity.type
_entity.pdbx_description
1 polymer ?
#
loop_
_entity_poly.entity_id
_entity_poly.type
_entity_poly.pdbx_seq_one_letter_code
_entity_poly.pdbx_strand_id
1 'polypeptide(L)'
;DNDVIISLISAVNTRTKRMIKANTVLKNSMIEEIPAVNYNDKVVVVVKTKNLSIAASGTARQEGKIGEEVRIQREGSREFLSAKVVGKQTVEIIVR
;
A
#
# COMPACT_ATOMS: atom_id res chain seq x y z
N ASP A 1 24.05 -13.22 12.74
CA ASP A 1 23.94 -12.04 11.87
C ASP A 1 22.98 -12.38 10.71
N ASN A 2 21.71 -12.65 11.02
CA ASN A 2 20.74 -13.27 10.09
C ASN A 2 19.98 -12.26 9.21
N ASP A 3 20.35 -10.97 9.27
CA ASP A 3 19.64 -9.89 8.57
C ASP A 3 20.21 -9.61 7.16
N VAL A 4 21.37 -10.19 6.83
CA VAL A 4 22.03 -9.98 5.53
C VAL A 4 21.28 -10.73 4.43
N ILE A 5 21.04 -10.04 3.31
CA ILE A 5 20.44 -10.66 2.13
C ILE A 5 21.51 -11.44 1.37
N ILE A 6 21.35 -12.76 1.33
CA ILE A 6 22.26 -13.69 0.64
C ILE A 6 21.71 -14.23 -0.69
N SER A 7 20.44 -13.94 -0.99
CA SER A 7 19.77 -14.36 -2.22
C SER A 7 19.20 -13.14 -2.94
N LEU A 8 19.47 -13.04 -4.24
CA LEU A 8 18.96 -11.97 -5.08
C LEU A 8 17.43 -11.85 -4.99
N ILE A 9 16.74 -12.99 -4.98
CA ILE A 9 15.27 -13.07 -4.99
C ILE A 9 14.66 -12.29 -3.81
N SER A 10 15.32 -12.30 -2.65
CA SER A 10 14.84 -11.61 -1.44
C SER A 10 14.88 -10.07 -1.55
N ALA A 11 15.64 -9.52 -2.51
CA ALA A 11 15.71 -8.08 -2.76
C ALA A 11 14.81 -7.62 -3.93
N VAL A 12 14.40 -8.54 -4.82
CA VAL A 12 13.57 -8.19 -5.99
C VAL A 12 12.17 -7.76 -5.53
N ASN A 13 11.56 -6.81 -6.24
CA ASN A 13 10.23 -6.25 -5.94
C ASN A 13 10.10 -5.56 -4.57
N THR A 14 11.21 -5.03 -4.05
CA THR A 14 11.23 -4.23 -2.83
C THR A 14 11.67 -2.79 -3.13
N ARG A 15 11.36 -1.87 -2.23
CA ARG A 15 11.91 -0.51 -2.21
C ARG A 15 12.83 -0.32 -1.01
N THR A 16 13.80 0.56 -1.14
CA THR A 16 14.66 0.95 -0.02
C THR A 16 13.93 1.90 0.92
N LYS A 17 14.04 1.68 2.23
CA LYS A 17 13.52 2.60 3.27
C LYS A 17 14.35 3.87 3.43
N ARG A 18 15.60 3.84 2.93
CA ARG A 18 16.59 4.91 3.07
C ARG A 18 17.61 4.85 1.95
N MET A 19 18.39 5.91 1.81
CA MET A 19 19.54 5.92 0.91
C MET A 19 20.57 4.83 1.29
N ILE A 20 21.03 4.07 0.29
CA ILE A 20 22.07 3.05 0.43
C ILE A 20 23.24 3.45 -0.45
N LYS A 21 24.44 3.54 0.12
CA LYS A 21 25.66 3.89 -0.63
C LYS A 21 26.15 2.70 -1.46
N ALA A 22 26.83 2.97 -2.56
CA ALA A 22 27.54 1.93 -3.32
C ALA A 22 28.45 1.11 -2.40
N ASN A 23 28.57 -0.20 -2.70
CA ASN A 23 29.36 -1.17 -1.92
C ASN A 23 28.88 -1.41 -0.47
N THR A 24 27.65 -1.02 -0.11
CA THR A 24 27.05 -1.37 1.19
C THR A 24 26.46 -2.78 1.15
N VAL A 25 26.74 -3.59 2.17
CA VAL A 25 26.09 -4.90 2.35
C VAL A 25 24.58 -4.70 2.63
N LEU A 26 23.74 -5.25 1.76
CA LEU A 26 22.29 -5.11 1.84
C LEU A 26 21.71 -5.99 2.95
N LYS A 27 20.80 -5.41 3.75
CA LYS A 27 20.12 -6.09 4.86
C LYS A 27 18.61 -5.98 4.70
N ASN A 28 17.84 -6.97 5.20
CA ASN A 28 16.37 -6.96 5.11
C ASN A 28 15.78 -5.73 5.82
N SER A 29 16.40 -5.28 6.91
CA SER A 29 16.02 -4.04 7.60
C SER A 29 16.07 -2.77 6.73
N MET A 30 16.81 -2.77 5.61
CA MET A 30 16.95 -1.60 4.73
C MET A 30 15.89 -1.51 3.62
N ILE A 31 15.13 -2.58 3.41
CA ILE A 31 14.15 -2.69 2.34
C ILE A 31 12.76 -3.00 2.89
N GLU A 32 11.76 -2.79 2.07
CA GLU A 32 10.37 -3.19 2.30
C GLU A 32 9.66 -3.49 1.00
N GLU A 33 8.56 -4.22 1.12
CA GLU A 33 7.61 -4.35 0.02
C GLU A 33 7.14 -2.99 -0.46
N ILE A 34 7.00 -2.88 -1.78
CA ILE A 34 6.50 -1.68 -2.44
C ILE A 34 5.02 -1.53 -2.06
N PRO A 35 4.59 -0.39 -1.49
CA PRO A 35 3.18 -0.16 -1.20
C PRO A 35 2.34 -0.26 -2.47
N ALA A 36 1.18 -0.89 -2.35
CA ALA A 36 0.23 -0.98 -3.45
C ALA A 36 -0.58 0.33 -3.61
N VAL A 37 -0.58 1.17 -2.57
CA VAL A 37 -1.15 2.51 -2.53
C VAL A 37 -0.14 3.45 -1.88
N ASN A 38 0.17 4.58 -2.53
CA ASN A 38 1.00 5.65 -2.00
C ASN A 38 0.17 6.84 -1.53
N TYR A 39 0.78 7.71 -0.72
CA TYR A 39 0.17 9.00 -0.38
C TYR A 39 -0.14 9.81 -1.65
N ASN A 40 -1.32 10.42 -1.69
CA ASN A 40 -1.91 11.15 -2.82
C ASN A 40 -2.28 10.32 -4.06
N ASP A 41 -2.15 8.99 -4.05
CA ASP A 41 -2.62 8.18 -5.16
C ASP A 41 -4.13 8.35 -5.35
N LYS A 42 -4.57 8.46 -6.61
CA LYS A 42 -5.97 8.25 -6.96
C LYS A 42 -6.26 6.75 -6.84
N VAL A 43 -7.30 6.40 -6.11
CA VAL A 43 -7.67 5.01 -5.85
C VAL A 43 -9.11 4.73 -6.22
N VAL A 44 -9.38 3.48 -6.59
CA VAL A 44 -10.73 2.94 -6.71
C VAL A 44 -11.12 2.37 -5.36
N VAL A 45 -12.17 2.95 -4.77
CA VAL A 45 -12.81 2.50 -3.54
C VAL A 45 -13.97 1.59 -3.93
N VAL A 46 -13.88 0.32 -3.56
CA VAL A 46 -14.90 -0.69 -3.81
C VAL A 46 -15.69 -0.94 -2.53
N VAL A 47 -17.01 -1.03 -2.66
CA VAL A 47 -17.91 -1.47 -1.59
C VAL A 47 -18.63 -2.70 -2.09
N LYS A 48 -18.44 -3.84 -1.42
CA LYS A 48 -19.16 -5.07 -1.71
C LYS A 48 -20.12 -5.41 -0.59
N THR A 49 -21.34 -5.73 -0.98
CA THR A 49 -22.35 -6.38 -0.15
C THR A 49 -22.79 -7.66 -0.85
N LYS A 50 -23.68 -8.45 -0.24
CA LYS A 50 -24.14 -9.72 -0.81
C LYS A 50 -24.71 -9.58 -2.24
N ASN A 51 -25.39 -8.48 -2.54
CA ASN A 51 -26.13 -8.30 -3.80
C ASN A 51 -25.68 -7.08 -4.62
N LEU A 52 -24.69 -6.32 -4.14
CA LEU A 52 -24.31 -5.04 -4.76
C LEU A 52 -22.82 -4.79 -4.61
N SER A 53 -22.18 -4.38 -5.71
CA SER A 53 -20.80 -3.90 -5.76
C SER A 53 -20.80 -2.49 -6.33
N ILE A 54 -20.31 -1.52 -5.56
CA ILE A 54 -20.18 -0.11 -5.97
C ILE A 54 -18.69 0.21 -6.07
N ALA A 55 -18.31 0.97 -7.09
CA ALA A 55 -16.96 1.54 -7.22
C ALA A 55 -17.06 3.07 -7.24
N ALA A 56 -16.17 3.73 -6.51
CA ALA A 56 -16.04 5.17 -6.47
C ALA A 56 -14.55 5.58 -6.49
N SER A 57 -14.26 6.81 -6.85
CA SER A 57 -12.92 7.36 -6.79
C SER A 57 -12.63 8.02 -5.44
N GLY A 58 -11.38 7.91 -5.01
CA GLY A 58 -10.86 8.53 -3.80
C GLY A 58 -9.41 8.94 -3.95
N THR A 59 -8.89 9.66 -2.96
CA THR A 59 -7.46 10.01 -2.87
C THR A 59 -6.88 9.41 -1.61
N ALA A 60 -5.82 8.62 -1.74
CA ALA A 60 -5.12 8.04 -0.60
C ALA A 60 -4.40 9.12 0.19
N ARG A 61 -4.54 9.06 1.51
CA ARG A 61 -3.91 9.99 2.46
C ARG A 61 -2.97 9.27 3.43
N GLN A 62 -2.69 8.01 3.13
CA GLN A 62 -1.76 7.14 3.81
C GLN A 62 -1.26 6.11 2.79
N GLU A 63 0.00 5.72 2.88
CA GLU A 63 0.51 4.58 2.12
C GLU A 63 0.08 3.25 2.75
N GLY A 64 -0.04 2.21 1.93
CA GLY A 64 -0.35 0.87 2.45
C GLY A 64 -0.05 -0.24 1.46
N LYS A 65 0.30 -1.40 2.03
CA LYS A 65 0.49 -2.67 1.35
C LYS A 65 -0.82 -3.43 1.28
N ILE A 66 -0.89 -4.42 0.39
CA ILE A 66 -2.06 -5.29 0.29
C ILE A 66 -2.34 -5.92 1.66
N GLY A 67 -3.57 -5.79 2.13
CA GLY A 67 -4.01 -6.27 3.42
C GLY A 67 -4.03 -5.21 4.53
N GLU A 68 -3.34 -4.09 4.38
CA GLU A 68 -3.29 -3.02 5.37
C GLU A 68 -4.51 -2.08 5.26
N GLU A 69 -4.85 -1.42 6.36
CA GLU A 69 -5.89 -0.39 6.41
C GLU A 69 -5.28 0.98 6.12
N VAL A 70 -5.87 1.72 5.17
CA VAL A 70 -5.41 3.04 4.76
C VAL A 70 -6.54 4.05 4.82
N ARG A 71 -6.17 5.30 5.13
CA ARG A 71 -7.10 6.43 5.14
C ARG A 71 -7.25 7.02 3.74
N ILE A 72 -8.48 7.10 3.27
CA ILE A 72 -8.85 7.64 1.96
C ILE A 72 -9.72 8.87 2.15
N GLN A 73 -9.49 9.91 1.35
CA GLN A 73 -10.40 11.03 1.21
C GLN A 73 -11.33 10.79 0.02
N ARG A 74 -12.63 10.94 0.23
CA ARG A 74 -13.62 10.82 -0.85
C ARG A 74 -13.44 11.94 -1.87
N GLU A 75 -13.53 11.62 -3.16
CA GLU A 75 -13.50 12.66 -4.19
C GLU A 75 -14.73 13.58 -4.06
N GLY A 76 -14.53 14.89 -4.18
CA GLY A 76 -15.58 15.90 -4.02
C GLY A 76 -16.00 16.20 -2.57
N SER A 77 -15.41 15.54 -1.57
CA SER A 77 -15.69 15.77 -0.14
C SER A 77 -14.39 15.90 0.68
N ARG A 78 -14.50 16.45 1.89
CA ARG A 78 -13.42 16.46 2.89
C ARG A 78 -13.51 15.29 3.87
N GLU A 79 -14.50 14.43 3.70
CA GLU A 79 -14.68 13.23 4.51
C GLU A 79 -13.58 12.21 4.25
N PHE A 80 -13.16 11.56 5.33
CA PHE A 80 -12.21 10.47 5.30
C PHE A 80 -12.89 9.17 5.66
N LEU A 81 -12.47 8.11 4.99
CA LEU A 81 -12.93 6.75 5.23
C LEU A 81 -11.71 5.84 5.34
N SER A 82 -11.82 4.82 6.18
CA SER A 82 -10.83 3.75 6.24
C SER A 82 -11.21 2.64 5.27
N ALA A 83 -10.23 2.12 4.54
CA ALA A 83 -10.41 1.03 3.61
C ALA A 83 -9.20 0.10 3.63
N LYS A 84 -9.42 -1.19 3.36
CA LYS A 84 -8.37 -2.18 3.26
C LYS A 84 -7.80 -2.19 1.85
N VAL A 85 -6.48 -2.18 1.69
CA VAL A 85 -5.85 -2.31 0.38
C VAL A 85 -6.03 -3.74 -0.13
N VAL A 86 -6.62 -3.89 -1.30
CA VAL A 86 -6.88 -5.20 -1.94
C VAL A 86 -6.11 -5.38 -3.24
N GLY A 87 -5.49 -4.32 -3.74
CA GLY A 87 -4.65 -4.37 -4.93
C GLY A 87 -4.02 -3.01 -5.24
N LYS A 88 -3.31 -2.93 -6.36
CA LYS A 88 -2.70 -1.67 -6.82
C LYS A 88 -3.77 -0.61 -7.00
N GLN A 89 -3.64 0.52 -6.30
CA GLN A 89 -4.59 1.64 -6.32
C GLN A 89 -6.05 1.23 -6.09
N THR A 90 -6.29 0.10 -5.42
CA THR A 90 -7.63 -0.46 -5.20
C THR A 90 -7.81 -0.81 -3.74
N VAL A 91 -8.87 -0.29 -3.14
CA VAL A 91 -9.18 -0.46 -1.72
C VAL A 91 -10.64 -0.86 -1.54
N GLU A 92 -10.93 -1.58 -0.46
CA GLU A 92 -12.27 -2.06 -0.13
C GLU A 92 -12.72 -1.54 1.23
N ILE A 93 -13.93 -1.00 1.31
CA ILE A 93 -14.51 -0.57 2.58
C ILE A 93 -15.05 -1.80 3.32
N ILE A 94 -14.66 -1.94 4.58
CA ILE A 94 -15.22 -2.91 5.49
C ILE A 94 -16.53 -2.31 6.04
N VAL A 95 -17.66 -2.69 5.47
CA VAL A 95 -18.98 -2.36 6.03
C VAL A 95 -19.17 -3.25 7.26
N ARG A 96 -19.33 -2.64 8.44
CA ARG A 96 -19.73 -3.34 9.68
C ARG A 96 -21.24 -3.41 9.79
#